data_AF-A0A9J7YYF5-F1
#
_entry.id   AF-A0A9J7YYF5-F1
#
_cell.length_a   1.000
_cell.length_b   1.000
_cell.length_c   1.000
_cell.angle_alpha   90.00
_cell.angle_beta   90.00
_cell.angle_gamma   90.00
#
_symmetry.space_group_name_H-M   'P 1'
#
loop_
_entity.id
_entity.type
_entity.pdbx_description
1 polymer ?
#
loop_
_entity_poly.entity_id
_entity_poly.type
_entity_poly.pdbx_seq_one_letter_code
_entity_poly.pdbx_strand_id
1 'polypeptide(L)'
;KTSNRPPDGLLLPLSVPSRPWSHISLDFITALPPSKGNTVILTVVDRFSKATHFIPLPKLPSAKETAVAVIDHVFRIHGLPTNVVSDRGPQFVSKFWREFCKLLGATVSLSSGFHPQSNGQTERANQDVERVLRCLASNNPSSWCQQLSIVEYAHNSLPVSSTGMSPFKCSLGYQPPNFVSTESEVSVPSTHALVQR
;
A
#
# COMPACT_ATOMS: atom_id res chain seq x y z
N LYS A 1 29.17 9.70 -32.52
CA LYS A 1 27.70 9.61 -32.35
C LYS A 1 27.32 10.56 -31.21
N THR A 2 26.75 11.71 -31.54
CA THR A 2 26.27 12.70 -30.57
C THR A 2 24.95 12.21 -29.97
N SER A 3 24.87 12.18 -28.64
CA SER A 3 23.70 11.73 -27.89
C SER A 3 22.67 12.87 -27.83
N ASN A 4 21.56 12.73 -28.56
CA ASN A 4 20.40 13.64 -28.50
C ASN A 4 19.49 13.34 -27.28
N ARG A 5 20.06 13.00 -26.12
CA ARG A 5 19.26 12.90 -24.90
C ARG A 5 19.06 14.30 -24.32
N PRO A 6 17.81 14.72 -24.04
CA PRO A 6 17.58 15.94 -23.28
C PRO A 6 18.30 15.84 -21.93
N PRO A 7 18.78 16.96 -21.36
CA PRO A 7 19.44 16.94 -20.06
C PRO A 7 18.51 16.34 -19.01
N ASP A 8 19.04 15.43 -18.17
CA ASP A 8 18.30 14.85 -17.05
C ASP A 8 17.80 16.01 -16.17
N GLY A 9 16.50 16.27 -16.23
CA GLY A 9 15.86 17.29 -15.40
C GLY A 9 16.09 16.96 -13.93
N LEU A 10 16.48 17.97 -13.15
CA LEU A 10 16.72 17.85 -11.71
C LEU A 10 15.52 17.16 -11.04
N LEU A 11 15.74 15.92 -10.61
CA LEU A 11 14.72 15.11 -9.96
C LEU A 11 14.43 15.68 -8.58
N LEU A 12 13.16 15.92 -8.26
CA LEU A 12 12.73 16.18 -6.90
C LEU A 12 12.53 14.82 -6.21
N PRO A 13 13.42 14.40 -5.30
CA PRO A 13 13.20 13.17 -4.55
C PRO A 13 11.92 13.28 -3.74
N LEU A 14 11.14 12.20 -3.71
CA LEU A 14 9.96 12.14 -2.85
C LEU A 14 10.40 12.33 -1.39
N SER A 15 9.59 13.05 -0.62
CA SER A 15 9.87 13.31 0.79
C SER A 15 10.10 12.00 1.56
N VAL A 16 11.11 11.98 2.43
CA VAL A 16 11.38 10.80 3.27
C VAL A 16 10.23 10.65 4.27
N PRO A 17 9.59 9.48 4.37
CA PRO A 17 8.50 9.29 5.31
C PRO A 17 8.99 9.36 6.78
N SER A 18 8.27 10.10 7.62
CA SER A 18 8.64 10.35 9.02
C SER A 18 8.13 9.31 10.02
N ARG A 19 7.07 8.57 9.67
CA ARG A 19 6.43 7.53 10.49
C ARG A 19 5.71 6.54 9.57
N PRO A 20 5.36 5.34 10.04
CA PRO A 20 4.46 4.46 9.33
C PRO A 20 3.19 5.18 8.87
N TRP A 21 2.78 4.93 7.64
CA TRP A 21 1.55 5.43 7.00
C TRP A 21 1.47 6.95 6.79
N SER A 22 2.54 7.72 7.04
CA SER A 22 2.53 9.15 6.69
C SER A 22 2.66 9.39 5.19
N HIS A 23 3.30 8.48 4.45
CA HIS A 23 3.47 8.59 3.02
C HIS A 23 3.00 7.30 2.36
N ILE A 24 1.91 7.39 1.61
CA ILE A 24 1.32 6.22 0.95
C ILE A 24 1.43 6.33 -0.57
N SER A 25 1.43 5.20 -1.26
CA SER A 25 1.21 5.13 -2.70
C SER A 25 -0.05 4.34 -3.01
N LEU A 26 -0.82 4.81 -3.98
CA LEU A 26 -2.05 4.20 -4.48
C LEU A 26 -1.87 3.78 -5.94
N ASP A 27 -2.32 2.57 -6.28
CA ASP A 27 -2.40 2.11 -7.67
C ASP A 27 -3.63 1.23 -7.91
N PHE A 28 -4.01 1.03 -9.18
CA PHE A 28 -5.09 0.17 -9.60
C PHE A 28 -4.60 -0.96 -10.50
N ILE A 29 -4.83 -2.19 -10.05
CA ILE A 29 -4.72 -3.37 -10.92
C ILE A 29 -6.07 -3.58 -11.57
N THR A 30 -6.17 -3.23 -12.85
CA THR A 30 -7.40 -3.36 -13.65
C THR A 30 -7.35 -4.56 -14.60
N ALA A 31 -8.49 -4.79 -15.27
CA ALA A 31 -8.67 -5.84 -16.28
C ALA A 31 -8.43 -7.25 -15.73
N LEU A 32 -8.81 -7.49 -14.48
CA LEU A 32 -8.77 -8.81 -13.86
C LEU A 32 -10.03 -9.61 -14.23
N PRO A 33 -9.94 -10.95 -14.29
CA PRO A 33 -11.11 -11.79 -14.42
C PRO A 33 -12.11 -11.53 -13.28
N PRO A 34 -13.42 -11.56 -13.53
CA PRO A 34 -14.41 -11.34 -12.49
C PRO A 34 -14.33 -12.38 -11.35
N SER A 35 -14.14 -11.92 -10.12
CA SER A 35 -14.17 -12.77 -8.91
C SER A 35 -15.11 -12.18 -7.86
N LYS A 36 -16.18 -12.91 -7.54
CA LYS A 36 -17.27 -12.45 -6.65
C LYS A 36 -17.78 -11.02 -6.97
N GLY A 37 -17.85 -10.69 -8.26
CA GLY A 37 -18.28 -9.37 -8.74
C GLY A 37 -17.18 -8.29 -8.78
N ASN A 38 -15.94 -8.62 -8.39
CA ASN A 38 -14.79 -7.71 -8.43
C ASN A 38 -13.93 -7.91 -9.68
N THR A 39 -13.43 -6.81 -10.25
CA THR A 39 -12.59 -6.79 -11.47
C THR A 39 -11.36 -5.90 -11.34
N VAL A 40 -11.22 -5.21 -10.20
CA VAL A 40 -10.13 -4.27 -9.91
C VAL A 40 -9.61 -4.53 -8.50
N ILE A 41 -8.31 -4.32 -8.29
CA ILE A 41 -7.70 -4.21 -6.96
C ILE A 41 -7.15 -2.80 -6.82
N LEU A 42 -7.56 -2.08 -5.78
CA LEU A 42 -6.86 -0.89 -5.29
C LEU A 42 -5.74 -1.36 -4.36
N THR A 43 -4.50 -1.08 -4.73
CA THR A 43 -3.32 -1.33 -3.89
C THR A 43 -2.98 -0.05 -3.14
N VAL A 44 -2.76 -0.17 -1.84
CA VAL A 44 -2.30 0.93 -1.00
C VAL A 44 -1.02 0.46 -0.33
N VAL A 45 0.08 1.19 -0.49
CA VAL A 45 1.37 0.81 0.09
C VAL A 45 1.89 1.94 0.96
N ASP A 46 2.24 1.62 2.21
CA ASP A 46 3.01 2.51 3.07
C ASP A 46 4.47 2.57 2.60
N ARG A 47 4.94 3.75 2.18
CA ARG A 47 6.31 3.89 1.69
C ARG A 47 7.34 3.76 2.80
N PHE A 48 6.96 3.94 4.07
CA PHE A 48 7.86 3.75 5.21
C PHE A 48 8.12 2.27 5.47
N SER A 49 7.09 1.51 5.81
CA SER A 49 7.22 0.09 6.21
C SER A 49 7.14 -0.92 5.08
N LYS A 50 6.66 -0.51 3.90
CA LYS A 50 6.24 -1.37 2.77
C LYS A 50 5.00 -2.22 3.05
N ALA A 51 4.24 -1.87 4.10
CA ALA A 51 2.98 -2.55 4.41
C ALA A 51 1.93 -2.23 3.34
N THR A 52 1.09 -3.20 3.02
CA THR A 52 0.10 -3.08 1.95
C THR A 52 -1.32 -3.33 2.44
N HIS A 53 -2.28 -2.69 1.77
CA HIS A 53 -3.69 -3.09 1.74
C HIS A 53 -4.10 -3.42 0.31
N PHE A 54 -4.86 -4.50 0.13
CA PHE A 54 -5.43 -4.91 -1.16
C PHE A 54 -6.95 -4.89 -1.10
N ILE A 55 -7.55 -3.89 -1.75
CA ILE A 55 -8.99 -3.65 -1.68
C ILE A 55 -9.63 -4.08 -3.01
N PRO A 56 -10.42 -5.18 -3.04
CA PRO A 56 -11.11 -5.59 -4.25
C PRO A 56 -12.27 -4.62 -4.55
N LEU A 57 -12.42 -4.26 -5.82
CA LEU A 57 -13.45 -3.33 -6.30
C LEU A 57 -14.21 -3.91 -7.49
N PRO A 58 -15.53 -3.63 -7.61
CA PRO A 58 -16.37 -4.13 -8.70
C PRO A 58 -15.95 -3.62 -10.07
N LYS A 59 -15.44 -2.40 -10.11
CA LYS A 59 -14.97 -1.70 -11.31
C LYS A 59 -13.95 -0.63 -10.90
N LEU A 60 -13.32 0.01 -11.89
CA LEU A 60 -12.47 1.15 -11.64
C LEU A 60 -13.31 2.30 -11.03
N PRO A 61 -13.00 2.76 -9.81
CA PRO A 61 -13.82 3.75 -9.12
C PRO A 61 -13.63 5.16 -9.69
N SER A 62 -14.58 6.04 -9.40
CA SER A 62 -14.41 7.48 -9.46
C SER A 62 -13.51 7.99 -8.32
N ALA A 63 -13.00 9.21 -8.43
CA ALA A 63 -12.19 9.82 -7.36
C ALA A 63 -12.90 9.86 -5.99
N LYS A 64 -14.22 10.04 -5.98
CA LYS A 64 -15.04 10.02 -4.76
C LYS A 64 -15.11 8.62 -4.15
N GLU A 65 -15.38 7.61 -4.97
CA GLU A 65 -15.39 6.21 -4.53
C GLU A 65 -14.01 5.78 -4.03
N THR A 66 -12.93 6.20 -4.70
CA THR A 66 -11.55 5.98 -4.22
C THR A 66 -11.32 6.61 -2.85
N ALA A 67 -11.76 7.85 -2.63
CA ALA A 67 -11.59 8.52 -1.34
C ALA A 67 -12.31 7.78 -0.20
N VAL A 68 -13.54 7.32 -0.45
CA VAL A 68 -14.30 6.49 0.51
C VAL A 68 -13.57 5.18 0.79
N ALA A 69 -13.14 4.46 -0.25
CA ALA A 69 -12.42 3.20 -0.08
C ALA A 69 -11.14 3.35 0.74
N VAL A 70 -10.34 4.40 0.48
CA VAL A 70 -9.11 4.63 1.25
C VAL A 70 -9.41 5.05 2.70
N ILE A 71 -10.49 5.80 2.94
CA ILE A 71 -10.91 6.13 4.31
C ILE A 71 -11.27 4.85 5.08
N ASP A 72 -12.15 4.04 4.51
CA ASP A 72 -12.75 2.89 5.19
C ASP A 72 -11.74 1.78 5.47
N HIS A 73 -10.81 1.58 4.54
CA HIS A 73 -9.86 0.47 4.60
C HIS A 73 -8.46 0.87 5.11
N VAL A 74 -8.08 2.15 5.07
CA VAL A 74 -6.71 2.56 5.41
C VAL A 74 -6.70 3.63 6.49
N PHE A 75 -7.33 4.79 6.26
CA PHE A 75 -7.21 5.91 7.19
C PHE A 75 -7.85 5.64 8.53
N ARG A 76 -8.96 4.88 8.55
CA ARG A 76 -9.58 4.39 9.78
C ARG A 76 -8.61 3.61 10.68
N ILE A 77 -7.67 2.89 10.09
CA ILE A 77 -6.78 1.97 10.80
C ILE A 77 -5.47 2.68 11.18
N HIS A 78 -4.92 3.45 10.26
CA HIS A 78 -3.54 3.97 10.35
C HIS A 78 -3.45 5.49 10.53
N GLY A 79 -4.59 6.17 10.52
CA GLY A 79 -4.69 7.63 10.53
C GLY A 79 -4.45 8.25 9.17
N LEU A 80 -4.49 9.58 9.14
CA LEU A 80 -4.34 10.36 7.91
C LEU A 80 -2.87 10.41 7.44
N PRO A 81 -2.61 10.32 6.13
CA PRO A 81 -1.29 10.50 5.56
C PRO A 81 -0.94 11.99 5.43
N THR A 82 0.35 12.30 5.41
CA THR A 82 0.89 13.62 5.04
C THR A 82 1.17 13.74 3.54
N ASN A 83 1.38 12.62 2.86
CA ASN A 83 1.65 12.56 1.43
C ASN A 83 0.95 11.35 0.80
N VAL A 84 0.32 11.58 -0.35
CA VAL A 84 -0.31 10.55 -1.17
C VAL A 84 0.32 10.59 -2.55
N VAL A 85 0.91 9.47 -2.95
CA VAL A 85 1.45 9.27 -4.30
C VAL A 85 0.53 8.39 -5.10
N SER A 86 0.34 8.72 -6.37
CA SER A 86 -0.43 7.87 -7.28
C SER A 86 0.09 8.03 -8.70
N ASP A 87 -0.36 7.18 -9.60
CA ASP A 87 -0.16 7.39 -11.03
C ASP A 87 -0.97 8.61 -11.55
N ARG A 88 -0.90 8.84 -12.86
CA ARG A 88 -1.64 9.90 -13.55
C ARG A 88 -3.05 9.48 -13.98
N GLY A 89 -3.63 8.47 -13.35
CA GLY A 89 -5.00 8.04 -13.59
C GLY A 89 -6.00 9.18 -13.39
N PRO A 90 -7.11 9.20 -14.15
CA PRO A 90 -8.09 10.30 -14.11
C PRO A 90 -8.70 10.51 -12.71
N GLN A 91 -8.77 9.46 -11.90
CA GLN A 91 -9.22 9.51 -10.50
C GLN A 91 -8.32 10.44 -9.68
N PHE A 92 -7.01 10.28 -9.82
CA PHE A 92 -6.02 10.96 -8.99
C PHE A 92 -5.64 12.35 -9.50
N VAL A 93 -5.90 12.64 -10.77
CA VAL A 93 -5.69 13.97 -11.36
C VAL A 93 -6.92 14.88 -11.14
N SER A 94 -8.08 14.29 -10.83
CA SER A 94 -9.35 15.02 -10.68
C SER A 94 -9.28 16.18 -9.67
N LYS A 95 -10.06 17.23 -9.93
CA LYS A 95 -10.24 18.35 -9.00
C LYS A 95 -10.73 17.86 -7.63
N PHE A 96 -11.62 16.88 -7.63
CA PHE A 96 -12.12 16.26 -6.40
C PHE A 96 -10.97 15.70 -5.56
N TRP A 97 -10.07 14.91 -6.15
CA TRP A 97 -8.97 14.29 -5.41
C TRP A 97 -8.02 15.32 -4.82
N ARG A 98 -7.72 16.37 -5.58
CA ARG A 98 -6.87 17.49 -5.09
C ARG A 98 -7.51 18.21 -3.90
N GLU A 99 -8.80 18.53 -3.98
CA GLU A 99 -9.51 19.18 -2.87
C GLU A 99 -9.66 18.24 -1.66
N PHE A 100 -9.91 16.96 -1.90
CA PHE A 100 -9.95 15.94 -0.85
C PHE A 100 -8.64 15.89 -0.06
N CYS A 101 -7.51 15.74 -0.74
CA CYS A 101 -6.20 15.73 -0.07
C CYS A 101 -5.88 17.06 0.63
N LYS A 102 -6.27 18.19 0.03
CA LYS A 102 -6.11 19.52 0.65
C LYS A 102 -6.89 19.63 1.96
N LEU A 103 -8.13 19.13 2.02
CA LEU A 103 -8.93 19.12 3.24
C LEU A 103 -8.33 18.23 4.33
N LEU A 104 -7.61 17.16 3.95
CA LEU A 104 -6.87 16.32 4.88
C LEU A 104 -5.54 16.95 5.35
N GLY A 105 -5.10 18.07 4.76
CA GLY A 105 -3.77 18.61 4.96
C GLY A 105 -2.66 17.76 4.31
N ALA A 106 -3.01 16.86 3.39
CA ALA A 106 -2.10 15.97 2.71
C ALA A 106 -1.60 16.57 1.38
N THR A 107 -0.33 16.35 1.07
CA THR A 107 0.25 16.68 -0.23
C THR A 107 -0.01 15.56 -1.25
N VAL A 108 -0.29 15.91 -2.50
CA VAL A 108 -0.46 14.94 -3.60
C VAL A 108 0.75 15.00 -4.51
N SER A 109 1.35 13.84 -4.79
CA SER A 109 2.44 13.71 -5.76
C SER A 109 2.04 12.71 -6.85
N LEU A 110 2.11 13.12 -8.11
CA LEU A 110 1.84 12.22 -9.23
C LEU A 110 3.16 11.56 -9.65
N SER A 111 3.20 10.23 -9.74
CA SER A 111 4.35 9.53 -10.29
C SER A 111 4.47 9.86 -11.79
N SER A 112 5.70 10.11 -12.25
CA SER A 112 5.96 10.14 -13.68
C SER A 112 6.10 8.70 -14.15
N GLY A 113 5.20 8.22 -15.01
CA GLY A 113 5.21 6.84 -15.52
C GLY A 113 6.46 6.41 -16.32
N PHE A 114 7.55 7.17 -16.28
CA PHE A 114 8.75 6.96 -17.09
C PHE A 114 10.11 7.28 -16.43
N HIS A 115 10.20 7.61 -15.13
CA HIS A 115 11.51 7.97 -14.53
C HIS A 115 11.76 7.37 -13.13
N PRO A 116 12.47 6.22 -13.04
CA PRO A 116 12.67 5.44 -11.81
C PRO A 116 13.66 6.01 -10.79
N GLN A 117 14.26 7.18 -11.03
CA GLN A 117 15.55 7.50 -10.41
C GLN A 117 15.48 8.02 -8.97
N SER A 118 14.30 8.42 -8.45
CA SER A 118 14.19 8.92 -7.06
C SER A 118 13.45 7.99 -6.09
N ASN A 119 12.66 7.05 -6.61
CA ASN A 119 11.87 6.12 -5.79
C ASN A 119 11.91 4.67 -6.32
N GLY A 120 12.86 4.37 -7.22
CA GLY A 120 12.86 3.14 -8.02
C GLY A 120 12.92 1.82 -7.25
N GLN A 121 13.29 1.82 -5.96
CA GLN A 121 13.20 0.63 -5.11
C GLN A 121 11.78 0.41 -4.58
N THR A 122 11.11 1.47 -4.12
CA THR A 122 9.70 1.39 -3.72
C THR A 122 8.81 1.10 -4.93
N GLU A 123 9.09 1.73 -6.07
CA GLU A 123 8.36 1.48 -7.32
C GLU A 123 8.54 0.03 -7.80
N ARG A 124 9.76 -0.52 -7.74
CA ARG A 124 10.00 -1.94 -8.07
C ARG A 124 9.26 -2.88 -7.13
N ALA A 125 9.30 -2.63 -5.82
CA ALA A 125 8.57 -3.45 -4.86
C ALA A 125 7.05 -3.43 -5.11
N ASN A 126 6.48 -2.27 -5.43
CA ASN A 126 5.07 -2.16 -5.79
C ASN A 126 4.76 -2.93 -7.08
N GLN A 127 5.61 -2.82 -8.11
CA GLN A 127 5.47 -3.57 -9.36
C GLN A 127 5.55 -5.08 -9.15
N ASP A 128 6.44 -5.55 -8.27
CA ASP A 128 6.55 -6.97 -7.94
C ASP A 128 5.28 -7.49 -7.27
N VAL A 129 4.72 -6.73 -6.32
CA VAL A 129 3.44 -7.05 -5.67
C VAL A 129 2.31 -7.11 -6.71
N GLU A 130 2.23 -6.13 -7.61
CA GLU A 130 1.21 -6.12 -8.66
C GLU A 130 1.34 -7.32 -9.60
N ARG A 131 2.56 -7.70 -9.96
CA ARG A 131 2.82 -8.88 -10.80
C ARG A 131 2.33 -10.15 -10.11
N VAL A 132 2.62 -10.31 -8.82
CA VAL A 132 2.14 -11.46 -8.02
C VAL A 132 0.62 -11.48 -7.97
N LEU A 133 -0.03 -10.34 -7.74
CA LEU A 133 -1.50 -10.23 -7.72
C LEU A 133 -2.13 -10.54 -9.08
N ARG A 134 -1.52 -10.13 -10.19
CA ARG A 134 -1.96 -10.51 -11.54
C ARG A 134 -1.81 -12.01 -11.76
N CYS A 135 -0.70 -12.62 -11.35
CA CYS A 135 -0.52 -14.07 -11.43
C CYS A 135 -1.57 -14.82 -10.59
N LEU A 136 -1.85 -14.34 -9.37
CA LEU A 136 -2.89 -14.89 -8.50
C LEU A 136 -4.26 -14.87 -9.18
N ALA A 137 -4.62 -13.73 -9.77
CA ALA A 137 -5.88 -13.55 -10.48
C ALA A 137 -5.98 -14.43 -11.73
N SER A 138 -4.88 -14.59 -12.49
CA SER A 138 -4.85 -15.49 -13.65
C SER A 138 -4.97 -16.96 -13.27
N ASN A 139 -4.34 -17.38 -12.16
CA ASN A 139 -4.38 -18.76 -11.69
C ASN A 139 -5.71 -19.13 -11.00
N ASN A 140 -6.36 -18.15 -10.38
CA ASN A 140 -7.59 -18.32 -9.60
C ASN A 140 -8.68 -17.33 -10.05
N PRO A 141 -9.11 -17.34 -11.32
CA PRO A 141 -9.91 -16.28 -11.91
C PRO A 141 -11.23 -15.99 -11.21
N SER A 142 -11.88 -17.02 -10.65
CA SER A 142 -13.16 -16.88 -9.97
C SER A 142 -13.06 -16.60 -8.46
N SER A 143 -11.90 -16.80 -7.83
CA SER A 143 -11.74 -16.77 -6.36
C SER A 143 -10.62 -15.87 -5.83
N TRP A 144 -9.82 -15.22 -6.69
CA TRP A 144 -8.70 -14.38 -6.26
C TRP A 144 -9.09 -13.31 -5.22
N CYS A 145 -10.30 -12.75 -5.29
CA CYS A 145 -10.73 -11.72 -4.34
C CYS A 145 -10.79 -12.24 -2.89
N GLN A 146 -11.08 -13.54 -2.71
CA GLN A 146 -11.16 -14.18 -1.39
C GLN A 146 -9.76 -14.47 -0.82
N GLN A 147 -8.73 -14.49 -1.67
CA GLN A 147 -7.35 -14.78 -1.28
C GLN A 147 -6.59 -13.51 -0.89
N LEU A 148 -7.10 -12.32 -1.23
CA LEU A 148 -6.39 -11.05 -1.00
C LEU A 148 -6.01 -10.82 0.45
N SER A 149 -6.89 -11.12 1.40
CA SER A 149 -6.62 -10.94 2.83
C SER A 149 -5.46 -11.82 3.32
N ILE A 150 -5.38 -13.07 2.85
CA ILE A 150 -4.27 -13.97 3.18
C ILE A 150 -2.98 -13.52 2.49
N VAL A 151 -3.07 -13.06 1.24
CA VAL A 151 -1.92 -12.55 0.48
C VAL A 151 -1.37 -11.27 1.10
N GLU A 152 -2.24 -10.37 1.55
CA GLU A 152 -1.89 -9.17 2.29
C GLU A 152 -1.19 -9.51 3.61
N TYR A 153 -1.76 -10.44 4.39
CA TYR A 153 -1.15 -10.90 5.63
C TYR A 153 0.23 -11.50 5.40
N ALA A 154 0.36 -12.35 4.38
CA ALA A 154 1.63 -12.99 4.02
C ALA A 154 2.67 -11.94 3.60
N HIS A 155 2.30 -11.00 2.73
CA HIS A 155 3.18 -9.90 2.31
C HIS A 155 3.65 -9.08 3.52
N ASN A 156 2.74 -8.70 4.40
CA ASN A 156 3.04 -7.90 5.58
C ASN A 156 3.85 -8.65 6.65
N SER A 157 3.91 -9.99 6.59
CA SER A 157 4.65 -10.84 7.52
C SER A 157 6.05 -11.25 7.03
N LEU A 158 6.33 -11.10 5.73
CA LEU A 158 7.62 -11.49 5.16
C LEU A 158 8.62 -10.33 5.19
N PRO A 159 9.91 -10.58 5.53
CA PRO A 159 10.93 -9.55 5.49
C PRO A 159 11.09 -8.97 4.07
N VAL A 160 11.16 -7.64 3.98
CA VAL A 160 11.50 -6.97 2.72
C VAL A 160 12.99 -6.69 2.64
N SER A 161 13.57 -6.86 1.45
CA SER A 161 15.02 -6.73 1.23
C SER A 161 15.61 -5.37 1.63
N SER A 162 14.80 -4.31 1.56
CA SER A 162 15.23 -2.95 1.87
C SER A 162 15.44 -2.68 3.37
N THR A 163 14.70 -3.35 4.26
CA THR A 163 14.75 -3.11 5.71
C THR A 163 15.28 -4.33 6.49
N GLY A 164 15.28 -5.52 5.89
CA GLY A 164 15.54 -6.78 6.58
C GLY A 164 14.47 -7.15 7.61
N MET A 165 13.39 -6.37 7.69
CA MET A 165 12.29 -6.53 8.62
C MET A 165 10.98 -6.70 7.84
N SER A 166 10.00 -7.37 8.44
CA SER A 166 8.67 -7.46 7.86
C SER A 166 7.96 -6.10 7.94
N PRO A 167 7.04 -5.82 7.00
CA PRO A 167 6.23 -4.62 7.08
C PRO A 167 5.46 -4.48 8.40
N PHE A 168 4.93 -5.57 8.96
CA PHE A 168 4.30 -5.55 10.27
C PHE A 168 5.26 -5.09 11.37
N LYS A 169 6.48 -5.64 11.41
CA LYS A 169 7.47 -5.22 12.41
C LYS A 169 7.85 -3.75 12.27
N CYS A 170 8.00 -3.27 11.04
CA CYS A 170 8.30 -1.85 10.76
C CYS A 170 7.13 -0.92 11.10
N SER A 171 5.89 -1.35 10.91
CA SER A 171 4.69 -0.52 11.04
C SER A 171 4.10 -0.54 12.46
N LEU A 172 4.00 -1.73 13.05
CA LEU A 172 3.36 -1.99 14.34
C LEU A 172 4.37 -2.07 15.50
N GLY A 173 5.65 -2.24 15.19
CA GLY A 173 6.71 -2.50 16.19
C GLY A 173 6.83 -3.96 16.63
N TYR A 174 5.96 -4.85 16.15
CA TYR A 174 6.00 -6.29 16.42
C TYR A 174 5.57 -7.10 15.19
N GLN A 175 5.90 -8.38 15.18
CA GLN A 175 5.44 -9.33 14.15
C GLN A 175 4.24 -10.10 14.71
N PRO A 176 3.04 -9.93 14.13
CA PRO A 176 1.91 -10.82 14.40
C PRO A 176 2.31 -12.29 14.16
N PRO A 177 1.89 -13.21 15.03
CA PRO A 177 2.27 -14.61 14.89
C PRO A 177 1.66 -15.21 13.63
N ASN A 178 2.45 -15.92 12.83
CA ASN A 178 1.93 -16.67 11.67
C ASN A 178 1.05 -17.85 12.13
N PHE A 179 1.36 -18.41 13.30
CA PHE A 179 0.60 -19.45 13.97
C PHE A 179 0.56 -19.13 15.46
N VAL A 180 -0.59 -19.33 16.11
CA VAL A 180 -0.79 -19.07 17.55
C VAL A 180 0.26 -19.77 18.41
N SER A 181 0.69 -20.97 18.00
CA SER A 181 1.75 -21.74 18.68
C SER A 181 3.13 -21.08 18.68
N THR A 182 3.32 -20.04 17.87
CA THR A 182 4.59 -19.27 17.77
C THR A 182 4.54 -18.00 18.64
N GLU A 183 3.43 -17.70 19.29
CA GLU A 183 3.31 -16.58 20.20
C GLU A 183 4.07 -16.92 21.50
N SER A 184 5.15 -16.17 21.76
CA SER A 184 5.89 -16.31 23.01
C SER A 184 4.97 -15.97 24.17
N GLU A 185 4.90 -16.81 25.22
CA GLU A 185 4.21 -16.45 26.45
C GLU A 185 4.81 -15.15 27.01
N VAL A 186 4.08 -14.05 26.87
CA VAL A 186 4.46 -12.80 27.51
C VAL A 186 3.95 -12.88 28.95
N SER A 187 4.82 -13.26 29.88
CA SER A 187 4.55 -13.05 31.30
C SER A 187 4.48 -11.54 31.53
N VAL A 188 3.28 -10.99 31.68
CA VAL A 188 3.12 -9.59 32.09
C VAL A 188 3.03 -9.58 33.62
N PRO A 189 4.04 -9.12 34.37
CA PRO A 189 4.00 -9.22 35.84
C PRO A 189 2.80 -8.47 36.45
N SER A 190 2.28 -7.45 35.74
CA SER A 190 1.15 -6.62 36.17
C SER A 190 -0.22 -7.29 36.03
N THR A 191 -0.40 -8.32 35.19
CA THR A 191 -1.69 -9.03 35.10
C THR A 191 -1.87 -10.00 36.27
N HIS A 192 -0.79 -10.57 36.80
CA HIS A 192 -0.84 -11.41 38.00
C HIS A 192 -1.34 -10.66 39.26
N ALA A 193 -1.11 -9.35 39.34
CA ALA A 193 -1.58 -8.52 40.46
C ALA A 193 -3.08 -8.21 40.42
N LEU A 194 -3.72 -8.29 39.25
CA LEU A 194 -5.15 -8.03 39.05
C LEU A 194 -6.02 -9.29 39.17
N VAL A 195 -5.44 -10.47 38.92
CA VAL A 195 -6.13 -11.77 39.02
C VAL A 195 -6.22 -12.26 40.47
N GLN A 196 -5.51 -11.63 41.41
CA GLN A 196 -5.53 -11.97 42.85
C GLN A 196 -6.36 -11.00 43.72
N ARG A 197 -7.26 -10.21 43.14
CA ARG A 197 -8.24 -9.40 43.89
C ARG A 197 -9.66 -9.81 43.51
#